data_AF-A0A2V9Q934-F1
#
_entry.id   AF-A0A2V9Q934-F1
#
_cell.length_a   1.000
_cell.length_b   1.000
_cell.length_c   1.000
_cell.angle_alpha   90.00
_cell.angle_beta   90.00
_cell.angle_gamma   90.00
#
_symmetry.space_group_name_H-M   'P 1'
#
loop_
_entity.id
_entity.type
_entity.pdbx_description
1 polymer ?
#
loop_
_entity_poly.entity_id
_entity_poly.type
_entity_poly.pdbx_seq_one_letter_code
_entity_poly.pdbx_strand_id
1 'polypeptide(L)'
;MVPDYMVSASIIDRYFAIEPPIMRGTTEFDVIIEEIERAFVLGLFFSALSGAVVTIERMLNTARIRLHEHVSPKVKELWNKDATNDWQPNIDALVGWKYLSNELGAELPKVY
;
A
#
# COMPACT_ATOMS: atom_id res chain seq x y z
N MET A 1 -7.22 9.87 -25.48
CA MET A 1 -8.60 9.81 -26.03
C MET A 1 -8.62 8.62 -26.97
N VAL A 2 -9.45 7.61 -26.68
CA VAL A 2 -9.57 6.40 -27.53
C VAL A 2 -10.56 6.74 -28.66
N PRO A 3 -10.21 6.53 -29.94
CA PRO A 3 -11.14 6.81 -31.03
C PRO A 3 -12.39 5.93 -30.96
N ASP A 4 -13.57 6.48 -31.26
CA ASP A 4 -14.87 5.78 -31.13
C ASP A 4 -14.93 4.44 -31.88
N TYR A 5 -14.24 4.34 -33.02
CA TYR A 5 -14.19 3.10 -33.80
C TYR A 5 -13.34 1.98 -33.17
N MET A 6 -12.56 2.29 -32.13
CA MET A 6 -11.77 1.32 -31.37
C MET A 6 -12.48 0.85 -30.09
N VAL A 7 -13.67 1.39 -29.80
CA VAL A 7 -14.47 1.00 -28.63
C VAL A 7 -15.21 -0.30 -28.94
N SER A 8 -14.73 -1.40 -28.39
CA SER A 8 -15.41 -2.70 -28.46
C SER A 8 -16.43 -2.85 -27.32
N ALA A 9 -17.42 -3.73 -27.51
CA ALA A 9 -18.35 -4.10 -26.42
C ALA A 9 -17.61 -4.53 -25.14
N SER A 10 -16.49 -5.25 -25.29
CA SER A 10 -15.66 -5.66 -24.16
C SER A 10 -15.03 -4.51 -23.36
N ILE A 11 -14.78 -3.36 -24.00
CA ILE A 11 -14.27 -2.15 -23.35
C ILE A 11 -15.39 -1.51 -22.52
N ILE A 12 -16.59 -1.47 -23.08
CA ILE A 12 -17.79 -0.93 -22.41
C ILE A 12 -18.13 -1.78 -21.18
N ASP A 13 -18.14 -3.10 -21.31
CA ASP A 13 -18.40 -4.02 -20.21
C ASP A 13 -17.39 -3.84 -19.06
N ARG A 14 -16.09 -3.67 -19.39
CA ARG A 14 -15.05 -3.42 -18.39
C ARG A 14 -15.20 -2.06 -17.72
N TYR A 15 -15.64 -1.03 -18.44
CA TYR A 15 -15.89 0.28 -17.86
C TYR A 15 -17.04 0.22 -16.84
N PHE A 16 -18.14 -0.46 -17.18
CA PHE A 16 -19.27 -0.63 -16.25
C PHE A 16 -18.98 -1.58 -15.08
N ALA A 17 -17.95 -2.42 -15.19
CA ALA A 17 -17.52 -3.27 -14.09
C ALA A 17 -16.76 -2.50 -12.98
N ILE A 18 -16.34 -1.26 -13.23
CA ILE A 18 -15.68 -0.42 -12.22
C ILE A 18 -16.76 0.27 -11.38
N GLU A 19 -16.84 -0.08 -10.10
CA GLU A 19 -17.68 0.63 -9.13
C GLU A 19 -16.87 1.74 -8.44
N PRO A 20 -17.15 3.03 -8.70
CA PRO A 20 -16.44 4.11 -8.05
C PRO A 20 -16.78 4.15 -6.55
N PRO A 21 -15.79 4.42 -5.68
CA PRO A 21 -16.04 4.52 -4.26
C PRO A 21 -16.90 5.76 -3.93
N ILE A 22 -17.81 5.61 -2.97
CA ILE A 22 -18.70 6.69 -2.48
C ILE A 22 -17.88 7.87 -1.91
N MET A 23 -16.70 7.60 -1.36
CA MET A 23 -15.78 8.59 -0.82
C MET A 23 -14.34 8.18 -1.09
N ARG A 24 -13.48 9.15 -1.46
CA ARG A 24 -12.03 8.97 -1.59
C ARG A 24 -11.31 9.74 -0.49
N GLY A 25 -10.69 9.02 0.46
CA GLY A 25 -10.01 9.62 1.61
C GLY A 25 -8.62 10.20 1.32
N THR A 26 -8.00 9.82 0.21
CA THR A 26 -6.64 10.24 -0.18
C THR A 26 -6.59 10.63 -1.65
N THR A 27 -6.68 11.92 -1.94
CA THR A 27 -6.68 12.45 -3.31
C THR A 27 -5.31 12.37 -4.00
N GLU A 28 -4.24 12.17 -3.22
CA GLU A 28 -2.86 12.06 -3.71
C GLU A 28 -2.66 10.91 -4.72
N PHE A 29 -3.52 9.89 -4.68
CA PHE A 29 -3.43 8.70 -5.55
C PHE A 29 -4.44 8.71 -6.69
N ASP A 30 -5.32 9.72 -6.78
CA ASP A 30 -6.42 9.73 -7.77
C ASP A 30 -5.91 9.59 -9.21
N VAL A 31 -4.85 10.32 -9.56
CA VAL A 31 -4.25 10.26 -10.91
C VAL A 31 -3.76 8.84 -11.23
N ILE A 32 -3.17 8.14 -10.26
CA ILE A 32 -2.66 6.78 -10.46
C ILE A 32 -3.81 5.78 -10.57
N ILE A 33 -4.86 5.96 -9.75
CA ILE A 33 -6.08 5.13 -9.79
C ILE A 33 -6.76 5.28 -11.15
N GLU A 34 -6.90 6.50 -11.68
CA GLU A 34 -7.46 6.73 -13.00
C GLU A 34 -6.66 6.04 -14.11
N GLU A 35 -5.33 6.02 -14.02
CA GLU A 35 -4.49 5.32 -15.00
C GLU A 35 -4.62 3.79 -14.89
N ILE A 36 -4.80 3.25 -13.69
CA ILE A 36 -5.09 1.82 -13.47
C ILE A 36 -6.46 1.45 -14.06
N GLU A 37 -7.48 2.26 -13.80
CA GLU A 37 -8.83 2.09 -14.36
C GLU A 37 -8.78 2.13 -15.90
N ARG A 38 -8.08 3.09 -16.48
CA ARG A 38 -7.87 3.17 -17.94
C ARG A 38 -7.16 1.94 -18.49
N ALA A 39 -6.08 1.49 -17.84
CA ALA A 39 -5.37 0.29 -18.24
C ALA A 39 -6.28 -0.94 -18.22
N PHE A 40 -7.13 -1.08 -17.19
CA PHE A 40 -8.10 -2.16 -17.10
C PHE A 40 -9.14 -2.11 -18.23
N VAL A 41 -9.74 -0.93 -18.47
CA VAL A 41 -10.73 -0.71 -19.54
C VAL A 41 -10.15 -1.08 -20.91
N LEU A 42 -8.90 -0.70 -21.16
CA LEU A 42 -8.16 -1.03 -22.39
C LEU A 42 -7.75 -2.50 -22.51
N GLY A 43 -7.95 -3.32 -21.46
CA GLY A 43 -7.58 -4.75 -21.46
C GLY A 43 -6.11 -5.01 -21.13
N LEU A 44 -5.38 -4.03 -20.61
CA LEU A 44 -3.98 -4.15 -20.18
C LEU A 44 -3.90 -4.73 -18.76
N PHE A 45 -4.37 -5.98 -18.59
CA PHE A 45 -4.60 -6.57 -17.26
C PHE A 45 -3.34 -6.65 -16.38
N PHE A 46 -2.19 -6.98 -16.97
CA PHE A 46 -0.94 -7.04 -16.22
C PHE A 46 -0.55 -5.66 -15.65
N SER A 47 -0.67 -4.61 -16.45
CA SER A 47 -0.38 -3.23 -16.04
C SER A 47 -1.39 -2.74 -15.00
N ALA A 48 -2.68 -3.02 -15.18
CA ALA A 48 -3.70 -2.67 -14.21
C ALA A 48 -3.46 -3.35 -12.86
N LEU A 49 -3.19 -4.67 -12.86
CA LEU A 49 -2.95 -5.42 -11.62
C LEU A 49 -1.67 -4.99 -10.92
N SER A 50 -0.55 -4.90 -11.64
CA SER A 50 0.72 -4.48 -11.05
C SER A 50 0.67 -3.04 -10.54
N GLY A 51 0.03 -2.13 -11.28
CA GLY A 51 -0.22 -0.76 -10.84
C GLY A 51 -1.05 -0.69 -9.56
N ALA A 52 -2.13 -1.47 -9.47
CA ALA A 52 -2.97 -1.53 -8.27
C ALA A 52 -2.20 -2.02 -7.04
N VAL A 53 -1.43 -3.10 -7.18
CA VAL A 53 -0.62 -3.66 -6.08
C VAL A 53 0.39 -2.64 -5.56
N VAL A 54 1.20 -2.05 -6.45
CA VAL A 54 2.21 -1.05 -6.06
C VAL A 54 1.56 0.19 -5.44
N THR A 55 0.40 0.60 -5.93
CA THR A 55 -0.33 1.74 -5.38
C THR A 55 -0.79 1.45 -3.96
N ILE A 56 -1.38 0.27 -3.71
CA ILE A 56 -1.79 -0.15 -2.37
C ILE A 56 -0.58 -0.23 -1.43
N GLU A 57 0.52 -0.85 -1.87
CA GLU A 57 1.76 -0.92 -1.07
C GLU A 57 2.23 0.48 -0.66
N ARG A 58 2.22 1.44 -1.61
CA ARG A 58 2.61 2.82 -1.33
C ARG A 58 1.64 3.52 -0.39
N MET A 59 0.33 3.32 -0.54
CA MET A 59 -0.69 3.86 0.37
C MET A 59 -0.50 3.33 1.78
N LEU A 60 -0.31 2.02 1.93
CA LEU A 60 -0.05 1.37 3.22
C LEU A 60 1.25 1.86 3.84
N ASN A 61 2.32 2.01 3.06
CA ASN A 61 3.58 2.52 3.56
C ASN A 61 3.48 4.00 3.99
N THR A 62 2.77 4.84 3.23
CA THR A 62 2.49 6.23 3.63
C THR A 62 1.66 6.26 4.92
N ALA A 63 0.61 5.43 5.03
CA ALA A 63 -0.21 5.33 6.23
C ALA A 63 0.65 4.92 7.44
N ARG A 64 1.51 3.91 7.29
CA ARG A 64 2.48 3.48 8.30
C ARG A 64 3.40 4.61 8.73
N ILE A 65 4.00 5.35 7.79
CA ILE A 65 4.89 6.48 8.10
C ILE A 65 4.15 7.56 8.88
N ARG A 66 2.95 7.95 8.42
CA ARG A 66 2.12 8.96 9.12
C ARG A 66 1.69 8.49 10.51
N LEU A 67 1.29 7.22 10.64
CA LEU A 67 0.96 6.63 11.94
C LEU A 67 2.15 6.67 12.89
N HIS A 68 3.35 6.38 12.39
CA HIS A 68 4.60 6.38 13.16
C HIS A 68 4.90 7.75 13.82
N GLU A 69 4.42 8.86 13.26
CA GLU A 69 4.55 10.18 13.89
C GLU A 69 3.80 10.29 15.23
N HIS A 70 2.72 9.51 15.38
CA HIS A 70 1.82 9.51 16.53
C HIS A 70 2.08 8.36 17.51
N VAL A 71 2.94 7.39 17.15
CA VAL A 71 3.24 6.28 18.05
C VAL A 71 4.33 6.65 19.05
N SER A 72 4.14 6.26 20.31
CA SER A 72 5.12 6.37 21.39
C SER A 72 5.41 4.97 21.94
N PRO A 73 6.68 4.66 22.31
CA PRO A 73 7.84 5.55 22.32
C PRO A 73 8.45 5.77 20.92
N LYS A 74 9.04 6.95 20.71
CA LYS A 74 9.87 7.23 19.52
C LYS A 74 11.28 6.72 19.77
N VAL A 75 11.65 5.60 19.16
CA VAL A 75 12.99 5.01 19.28
C VAL A 75 13.90 5.66 18.23
N LYS A 76 14.57 6.76 18.61
CA LYS A 76 15.46 7.51 17.71
C LYS A 76 16.60 6.65 17.19
N GLU A 77 17.01 5.65 17.97
CA GLU A 77 18.08 4.71 17.67
C GLU A 77 17.77 3.82 16.47
N LEU A 78 16.50 3.72 16.04
CA LEU A 78 16.06 2.96 14.86
C LEU A 78 15.92 3.82 13.60
N TRP A 79 16.01 5.15 13.72
CA TRP A 79 15.82 6.06 12.59
C TRP A 79 17.14 6.30 11.85
N ASN A 80 17.10 6.26 10.51
CA ASN A 80 18.25 6.51 9.62
C ASN A 80 19.48 5.60 9.85
N LYS A 81 19.28 4.39 10.39
CA LYS A 81 20.34 3.39 10.48
C LYS A 81 20.15 2.32 9.41
N ASP A 82 21.25 1.86 8.85
CA ASP A 82 21.28 0.68 7.99
C ASP A 82 20.81 -0.55 8.76
N ALA A 83 20.43 -1.61 8.04
CA ALA A 83 19.99 -2.86 8.65
C ALA A 83 21.07 -3.42 9.59
N THR A 84 20.74 -3.53 10.88
CA THR A 84 21.60 -4.16 11.89
C THR A 84 21.13 -5.59 12.16
N ASN A 85 22.07 -6.49 12.47
CA ASN A 85 21.73 -7.85 12.90
C ASN A 85 21.17 -7.91 14.33
N ASP A 86 21.19 -6.81 15.08
CA ASP A 86 20.51 -6.71 16.37
C ASP A 86 19.03 -6.40 16.16
N TRP A 87 18.21 -7.44 16.15
CA TRP A 87 16.77 -7.36 15.89
C TRP A 87 15.95 -7.00 17.13
N GLN A 88 16.48 -7.17 18.34
CA GLN A 88 15.73 -6.95 19.58
C GLN A 88 15.12 -5.54 19.68
N PRO A 89 15.85 -4.44 19.39
CA PRO A 89 15.28 -3.09 19.45
C PRO A 89 14.15 -2.87 18.44
N ASN A 90 14.23 -3.51 17.27
CA ASN A 90 13.19 -3.45 16.25
C ASN A 90 11.92 -4.20 16.70
N ILE A 91 12.09 -5.39 17.28
CA ILE A 91 10.98 -6.19 17.81
C ILE A 91 10.28 -5.45 18.96
N ASP A 92 11.05 -4.92 19.90
CA ASP A 92 10.52 -4.16 21.05
C ASP A 92 9.76 -2.91 20.60
N ALA A 93 10.28 -2.21 19.59
CA ALA A 93 9.59 -1.07 19.00
C ALA A 93 8.29 -1.48 18.31
N LEU A 94 8.28 -2.58 17.54
CA LEU A 94 7.08 -3.08 16.87
C LEU A 94 6.00 -3.55 17.87
N VAL A 95 6.38 -4.16 18.98
CA VAL A 95 5.48 -4.51 20.10
C VAL A 95 4.96 -3.24 20.77
N GLY A 96 5.84 -2.29 21.10
CA GLY A 96 5.46 -1.01 21.70
C GLY A 96 4.52 -0.19 20.82
N TRP A 97 4.67 -0.31 19.50
CA TRP A 97 3.80 0.30 18.50
C TRP A 97 2.52 -0.48 18.21
N LYS A 98 2.34 -1.64 18.85
CA LYS A 98 1.19 -2.55 18.66
C LYS A 98 1.06 -3.09 17.24
N TYR A 99 2.15 -3.11 16.47
CA TYR A 99 2.21 -3.82 15.18
C TYR A 99 2.42 -5.33 15.38
N LEU A 100 3.05 -5.71 16.48
CA LEU A 100 3.16 -7.10 16.93
C LEU A 100 2.38 -7.29 18.23
N SER A 101 1.80 -8.48 18.38
CA SER A 101 1.27 -8.89 19.68
C SER A 101 2.42 -9.15 20.66
N ASN A 102 2.15 -9.04 21.95
CA ASN A 102 3.16 -9.31 22.98
C ASN A 102 3.66 -10.76 22.90
N GLU A 103 2.78 -11.69 22.55
CA GLU A 103 3.10 -13.11 22.39
C GLU A 103 4.07 -13.32 21.23
N LEU A 104 3.75 -12.78 20.05
CA LEU A 104 4.62 -12.91 18.88
C LEU A 104 5.94 -12.17 19.06
N GLY A 105 5.92 -11.01 19.70
CA GLY A 105 7.12 -10.26 20.06
C GLY A 105 8.08 -11.02 20.98
N ALA A 106 7.56 -11.87 21.88
CA ALA A 106 8.38 -12.70 22.76
C ALA A 106 8.98 -13.94 22.08
N GLU A 107 8.45 -14.33 20.92
CA GLU A 107 8.93 -15.48 20.14
C GLU A 107 10.01 -15.12 19.13
N LEU A 108 9.90 -13.96 18.49
CA LEU A 108 10.79 -13.54 17.41
C LEU A 108 12.29 -13.45 17.79
N PRO A 109 12.69 -13.00 18.99
CA PRO A 109 14.10 -12.98 19.39
C PRO A 109 14.76 -14.36 19.53
N LYS A 110 13.97 -15.45 19.49
CA LYS A 110 14.51 -16.82 19.53
C LYS A 110 14.86 -17.34 18.14
N VAL A 111 14.39 -16.65 17.10
CA VAL A 111 14.54 -17.03 15.69
C VAL A 111 15.61 -16.18 14.99
N TYR A 112 15.81 -14.95 15.47
CA TYR A 112 16.77 -13.96 14.96
C TYR A 112 17.83 -13.65 16.00
#